data_AF-A0AAE0SBV8-F1
#
_entry.id   AF-A0AAE0SBV8-F1
#
_cell.length_a   1.000
_cell.length_b   1.000
_cell.length_c   1.000
_cell.angle_alpha   90.00
_cell.angle_beta   90.00
_cell.angle_gamma   90.00
#
_symmetry.space_group_name_H-M   'P 1'
#
loop_
_entity.id
_entity.type
_entity.pdbx_description
1 polymer ?
#
loop_
_entity_poly.entity_id
_entity_poly.type
_entity_poly.pdbx_seq_one_letter_code
_entity_poly.pdbx_strand_id
1 'polypeptide(L)'
;MIHPFNKKPEKKTAILIVGSEGVGKHALALDMLKTEHPFELNIRTAGCLPLPSEKAADRPRLDFICFVIDITKPDSFKIVKESLQHMDVSYCLGKACFIVSKVKNTNRSVPLESIHDLANRLSMQVLFGDLQNEAERLHLARRLVSMLHLSAGLQCCGSAPTLVNCVIDFPVQTDVHTAEPVSSGIS
;
A
#
# COMPACT_ATOMS: atom_id res chain seq x y z
N MET A 1 -17.62 13.46 0.11
CA MET A 1 -17.74 12.09 -0.45
C MET A 1 -16.89 12.01 -1.71
N ILE A 2 -16.12 10.94 -1.93
CA ILE A 2 -15.22 10.81 -3.09
C ILE A 2 -15.88 9.83 -4.06
N HIS A 3 -16.34 10.25 -5.24
CA HIS A 3 -16.97 9.32 -6.20
C HIS A 3 -16.02 9.03 -7.38
N PRO A 4 -15.86 7.77 -7.80
CA PRO A 4 -15.15 7.44 -9.04
C PRO A 4 -16.05 7.75 -10.24
N PHE A 5 -15.62 8.70 -11.06
CA PHE A 5 -16.39 9.23 -12.18
C PHE A 5 -16.13 8.46 -13.48
N ASN A 6 -17.21 7.99 -14.11
CA ASN A 6 -17.25 7.07 -15.24
C ASN A 6 -17.04 7.79 -16.61
N LYS A 7 -15.81 8.24 -16.90
CA LYS A 7 -15.46 8.84 -18.21
C LYS A 7 -14.13 8.24 -18.70
N LYS A 8 -14.01 8.08 -20.03
CA LYS A 8 -12.96 7.33 -20.77
C LYS A 8 -11.55 7.42 -20.16
N PRO A 9 -10.72 6.36 -20.24
CA PRO A 9 -9.37 6.35 -19.68
C PRO A 9 -8.51 7.42 -20.34
N GLU A 10 -8.33 8.54 -19.64
CA GLU A 10 -7.29 9.52 -19.95
C GLU A 10 -5.95 8.98 -19.43
N LYS A 11 -4.84 9.30 -20.09
CA LYS A 11 -3.49 8.84 -19.70
C LYS A 11 -2.99 9.40 -18.36
N LYS A 12 -3.85 10.06 -17.58
CA LYS A 12 -3.51 10.68 -16.30
C LYS A 12 -4.15 9.88 -15.19
N THR A 13 -3.31 9.31 -14.34
CA THR A 13 -3.76 8.47 -13.23
C THR A 13 -3.23 9.04 -11.93
N ALA A 14 -4.11 9.19 -10.92
CA ALA A 14 -3.72 9.69 -9.62
C ALA A 14 -3.90 8.67 -8.51
N ILE A 15 -2.91 8.61 -7.61
CA ILE A 15 -2.93 7.80 -6.40
C ILE A 15 -2.83 8.69 -5.16
N LEU A 16 -3.59 8.36 -4.13
CA LEU A 16 -3.49 8.97 -2.80
C LEU A 16 -2.88 7.98 -1.81
N ILE A 17 -1.75 8.36 -1.19
CA ILE A 17 -1.11 7.60 -0.11
C ILE A 17 -1.49 8.22 1.23
N VAL A 18 -2.26 7.51 2.02
CA VAL A 18 -2.76 7.92 3.35
C VAL A 18 -2.01 7.17 4.44
N GLY A 19 -1.57 7.84 5.48
CA GLY A 19 -0.96 7.19 6.64
C GLY A 19 -0.34 8.20 7.59
N SER A 20 0.04 7.75 8.79
CA SER A 20 0.63 8.62 9.81
C SER A 20 1.95 9.27 9.36
N GLU A 21 2.40 10.31 10.06
CA GLU A 21 3.67 10.95 9.75
C GLU A 21 4.87 10.02 9.99
N GLY A 22 5.90 10.15 9.15
CA GLY A 22 7.13 9.35 9.26
C GLY A 22 7.03 7.90 8.77
N VAL A 23 5.91 7.45 8.22
CA VAL A 23 5.79 6.07 7.68
C VAL A 23 6.48 5.86 6.32
N GLY A 24 7.21 6.85 5.78
CA GLY A 24 7.91 6.71 4.50
C GLY A 24 7.07 6.96 3.25
N LYS A 25 5.89 7.60 3.37
CA LYS A 25 5.00 7.92 2.24
C LYS A 25 5.71 8.67 1.10
N HIS A 26 6.54 9.65 1.45
CA HIS A 26 7.22 10.49 0.46
C HIS A 26 8.31 9.71 -0.28
N ALA A 27 9.09 8.89 0.43
CA ALA A 27 10.09 8.02 -0.20
C ALA A 27 9.42 7.00 -1.14
N LEU A 28 8.28 6.42 -0.74
CA LEU A 28 7.51 5.51 -1.58
C LEU A 28 7.00 6.23 -2.84
N ALA A 29 6.48 7.46 -2.70
CA ALA A 29 6.04 8.27 -3.83
C ALA A 29 7.19 8.53 -4.82
N LEU A 30 8.38 8.88 -4.32
CA LEU A 30 9.55 9.09 -5.17
C LEU A 30 9.94 7.82 -5.93
N ASP A 31 9.91 6.65 -5.29
CA ASP A 31 10.26 5.39 -5.97
C ASP A 31 9.19 4.93 -6.97
N MET A 32 7.92 5.29 -6.74
CA MET A 32 6.87 5.12 -7.74
C MET A 32 7.10 6.01 -8.97
N LEU A 33 7.52 7.26 -8.79
CA LEU A 33 7.85 8.18 -9.90
C LEU A 33 9.09 7.74 -10.70
N LYS A 34 10.03 7.03 -10.07
CA LYS A 34 11.19 6.44 -10.76
C LYS A 34 10.85 5.16 -11.53
N THR A 35 9.71 4.54 -11.24
CA THR A 35 9.31 3.29 -11.89
C THR A 35 8.80 3.57 -13.29
N GLU A 36 9.25 2.80 -14.28
CA GLU A 36 8.77 2.94 -15.66
C GLU A 36 7.27 2.64 -15.76
N HIS A 37 6.52 3.57 -16.35
CA HIS A 37 5.07 3.42 -16.57
C HIS A 37 4.60 4.17 -17.82
N PRO A 38 3.59 3.66 -18.55
CA PRO A 38 3.14 4.25 -19.82
C PRO A 38 2.13 5.42 -19.67
N PHE A 39 1.88 5.90 -18.45
CA PHE A 39 0.89 6.93 -18.12
C PHE A 39 1.51 8.08 -17.31
N GLU A 40 0.80 9.20 -17.20
CA GLU A 40 1.17 10.34 -16.34
C GLU A 40 0.69 10.05 -14.91
N LEU A 41 1.63 9.81 -14.00
CA LEU A 41 1.37 9.46 -12.61
C LEU A 41 1.35 10.71 -11.71
N ASN A 42 0.22 10.95 -11.05
CA ASN A 42 0.09 11.98 -10.03
C ASN A 42 -0.02 11.36 -8.63
N ILE A 43 0.90 11.69 -7.72
CA ILE A 43 0.94 11.11 -6.38
C ILE A 43 0.63 12.19 -5.36
N ARG A 44 -0.41 11.95 -4.54
CA ARG A 44 -0.75 12.79 -3.39
C ARG A 44 -0.48 12.01 -2.11
N THR A 45 -0.08 12.72 -1.06
CA THR A 45 0.06 12.14 0.28
C THR A 45 -0.84 12.86 1.26
N ALA A 46 -1.36 12.14 2.25
CA ALA A 46 -2.19 12.69 3.32
C ALA A 46 -1.89 11.99 4.65
N GLY A 47 -2.08 12.72 5.76
CA GLY A 47 -1.98 12.17 7.11
C GLY A 47 -3.18 11.31 7.49
N CYS A 48 -4.37 11.84 7.23
CA CYS A 48 -5.66 11.22 7.51
C CYS A 48 -6.72 11.70 6.51
N LEU A 49 -7.89 11.04 6.53
CA LEU A 49 -9.10 11.51 5.87
C LEU A 49 -10.14 11.97 6.92
N PRO A 50 -11.03 12.92 6.62
CA PRO A 50 -11.19 13.58 5.32
C PRO A 50 -10.08 14.61 5.05
N LEU A 51 -9.78 14.84 3.77
CA LEU A 51 -8.88 15.95 3.41
C LEU A 51 -9.54 17.28 3.85
N PRO A 52 -8.77 18.26 4.33
CA PRO A 52 -9.30 19.59 4.61
C PRO A 52 -10.04 20.13 3.38
N SER A 53 -11.10 20.90 3.61
CA SER A 53 -12.03 21.36 2.57
C SER A 53 -11.39 22.37 1.61
N GLU A 54 -10.42 21.93 0.81
CA GLU A 54 -10.11 22.57 -0.46
C GLU A 54 -11.32 22.38 -1.37
N LYS A 55 -11.66 23.43 -2.14
CA LYS A 55 -12.84 23.51 -3.01
C LYS A 55 -13.08 22.16 -3.69
N ALA A 56 -14.16 21.47 -3.33
CA ALA A 56 -14.49 20.14 -3.86
C ALA A 56 -14.54 20.10 -5.40
N ALA A 57 -14.75 21.26 -6.03
CA ALA A 57 -14.73 21.48 -7.47
C ALA A 57 -13.34 21.29 -8.12
N ASP A 58 -12.25 21.53 -7.39
CA ASP A 58 -10.87 21.43 -7.91
C ASP A 58 -10.19 20.12 -7.50
N ARG A 59 -10.93 19.18 -6.89
CA ARG A 59 -10.31 17.95 -6.40
C ARG A 59 -9.90 17.07 -7.59
N PRO A 60 -8.59 16.84 -7.81
CA PRO A 60 -8.16 15.95 -8.89
C PRO A 60 -8.75 14.56 -8.65
N ARG A 61 -9.14 13.89 -9.74
CA ARG A 61 -9.65 12.51 -9.73
C ARG A 61 -8.63 11.63 -9.03
N LEU A 62 -9.10 10.76 -8.13
CA LEU A 62 -8.27 9.74 -7.47
C LEU A 62 -8.69 8.37 -8.02
N ASP A 63 -7.77 7.69 -8.68
CA ASP A 63 -8.00 6.38 -9.29
C ASP A 63 -7.67 5.24 -8.31
N PHE A 64 -6.80 5.51 -7.34
CA PHE A 64 -6.39 4.54 -6.34
C PHE A 64 -6.04 5.16 -4.99
N ILE A 65 -6.32 4.45 -3.89
CA ILE A 65 -5.98 4.88 -2.53
C ILE A 65 -5.13 3.81 -1.83
N CYS A 66 -3.96 4.18 -1.36
CA CYS A 66 -3.08 3.30 -0.58
C CYS A 66 -3.05 3.75 0.88
N PHE A 67 -3.40 2.87 1.81
CA PHE A 67 -3.33 3.13 3.24
C PHE A 67 -2.10 2.46 3.84
N VAL A 68 -1.21 3.24 4.43
CA VAL A 68 0.01 2.76 5.07
C VAL A 68 -0.21 2.61 6.57
N ILE A 69 0.00 1.40 7.08
CA ILE A 69 -0.13 1.02 8.48
C ILE A 69 1.25 0.66 9.01
N ASP A 70 1.77 1.44 9.94
CA ASP A 70 2.93 1.05 10.74
C ASP A 70 2.45 0.22 11.94
N ILE A 71 2.73 -1.09 11.97
CA ILE A 71 2.24 -1.98 13.03
C ILE A 71 2.92 -1.75 14.38
N THR A 72 4.04 -1.02 14.40
CA THR A 72 4.71 -0.67 15.66
C THR A 72 3.96 0.45 16.38
N LYS A 73 3.12 1.21 15.67
CA LYS A 73 2.38 2.36 16.18
C LYS A 73 0.87 2.11 16.17
N PRO A 74 0.20 1.99 17.34
CA PRO A 74 -1.25 1.78 17.39
C PRO A 74 -2.03 2.94 16.75
N ASP A 75 -1.52 4.17 16.88
CA ASP A 75 -2.13 5.36 16.29
C ASP A 75 -2.20 5.27 14.76
N SER A 76 -1.23 4.62 14.10
CA SER A 76 -1.25 4.47 12.65
C SER A 76 -2.44 3.63 12.19
N PHE A 77 -2.77 2.57 12.91
CA PHE A 77 -3.93 1.74 12.60
C PHE A 77 -5.25 2.46 12.92
N LYS A 78 -5.30 3.20 14.03
CA LYS A 78 -6.47 4.01 14.40
C LYS A 78 -6.78 5.07 13.33
N ILE A 79 -5.79 5.83 12.89
CA ILE A 79 -5.92 6.85 11.83
C ILE A 79 -6.45 6.24 10.54
N VAL A 80 -5.94 5.07 10.15
CA VAL A 80 -6.42 4.38 8.94
C VAL A 80 -7.88 3.94 9.12
N LYS A 81 -8.25 3.37 10.27
CA LYS A 81 -9.63 2.96 10.56
C LYS A 81 -10.61 4.14 10.51
N GLU A 82 -10.25 5.28 11.09
CA GLU A 82 -11.04 6.51 11.02
C GLU A 82 -11.11 7.04 9.59
N SER A 83 -9.99 7.04 8.86
CA SER A 83 -9.94 7.51 7.47
C SER A 83 -10.85 6.70 6.53
N LEU A 84 -11.01 5.40 6.78
CA LEU A 84 -11.89 4.53 6.00
C LEU A 84 -13.38 4.89 6.16
N GLN A 85 -13.80 5.50 7.28
CA GLN A 85 -15.19 5.94 7.47
C GLN A 85 -15.60 7.08 6.53
N HIS A 86 -14.60 7.80 6.00
CA HIS A 86 -14.80 8.90 5.06
C HIS A 86 -14.61 8.50 3.59
N MET A 87 -14.27 7.23 3.36
CA MET A 87 -14.06 6.65 2.04
C MET A 87 -15.38 6.19 1.45
N ASP A 88 -15.54 6.37 0.14
CA ASP A 88 -16.70 5.84 -0.58
C ASP A 88 -16.50 4.35 -0.87
N VAL A 89 -17.56 3.56 -0.69
CA VAL A 89 -17.55 2.09 -0.85
C VAL A 89 -17.11 1.67 -2.26
N SER A 90 -17.31 2.53 -3.26
CA SER A 90 -16.86 2.30 -4.64
C SER A 90 -15.34 2.11 -4.78
N TYR A 91 -14.54 2.55 -3.81
CA TYR A 91 -13.09 2.30 -3.81
C TYR A 91 -12.68 0.94 -3.25
N CYS A 92 -13.56 0.29 -2.47
CA CYS A 92 -13.30 -1.02 -1.86
C CYS A 92 -13.16 -2.14 -2.92
N LEU A 93 -13.65 -1.92 -4.13
CA LEU A 93 -13.60 -2.88 -5.24
C LEU A 93 -12.35 -2.69 -6.11
N GLY A 94 -11.17 -2.97 -5.53
CA GLY A 94 -9.90 -3.00 -6.29
C GLY A 94 -9.29 -1.63 -6.62
N LYS A 95 -9.79 -0.55 -6.02
CA LYS A 95 -9.21 0.80 -6.14
C LYS A 95 -8.55 1.27 -4.84
N ALA A 96 -8.34 0.36 -3.90
CA ALA A 96 -7.61 0.65 -2.68
C ALA A 96 -6.88 -0.58 -2.13
N CYS A 97 -5.78 -0.33 -1.43
CA CYS A 97 -5.01 -1.37 -0.75
C CYS A 97 -4.44 -0.89 0.59
N PHE A 98 -4.06 -1.83 1.43
CA PHE A 98 -3.26 -1.61 2.63
C PHE A 98 -1.79 -1.95 2.36
N ILE A 99 -0.87 -1.12 2.84
CA ILE A 99 0.54 -1.47 3.01
C ILE A 99 0.80 -1.57 4.50
N VAL A 100 1.28 -2.73 4.94
CA VAL A 100 1.61 -3.00 6.33
C VAL A 100 3.12 -3.02 6.46
N SER A 101 3.64 -2.06 7.20
CA SER A 101 5.07 -1.85 7.37
C SER A 101 5.59 -2.37 8.71
N LYS A 102 6.90 -2.64 8.76
CA LYS A 102 7.63 -3.15 9.95
C LYS A 102 7.11 -4.48 10.51
N VAL A 103 6.60 -5.36 9.65
CA VAL A 103 6.11 -6.70 10.02
C VAL A 103 7.19 -7.53 10.69
N LYS A 104 8.45 -7.40 10.25
CA LYS A 104 9.58 -8.15 10.81
C LYS A 104 9.99 -7.71 12.22
N ASN A 105 9.46 -6.59 12.72
CA ASN A 105 9.78 -6.10 14.05
C ASN A 105 9.09 -6.96 15.12
N THR A 106 9.79 -7.24 16.22
CA THR A 106 9.27 -7.99 17.37
C THR A 106 8.28 -7.16 18.19
N ASN A 107 8.45 -5.83 18.22
CA ASN A 107 7.59 -4.91 18.95
C ASN A 107 6.35 -4.52 18.13
N ARG A 108 5.45 -5.49 17.92
CA ARG A 108 4.17 -5.28 17.22
C ARG A 108 3.12 -4.80 18.22
N SER A 109 2.64 -3.57 18.03
CA SER A 109 1.55 -3.00 18.84
C SER A 109 0.18 -3.33 18.27
N VAL A 110 0.09 -3.60 16.97
CA VAL A 110 -1.16 -3.91 16.26
C VAL A 110 -1.13 -5.36 15.79
N PRO A 111 -2.13 -6.20 16.15
CA PRO A 111 -2.20 -7.58 15.67
C PRO A 111 -2.53 -7.61 14.17
N LEU A 112 -1.80 -8.45 13.42
CA LEU A 112 -2.00 -8.61 11.98
C LEU A 112 -3.41 -9.11 11.65
N GLU A 113 -3.99 -9.95 12.51
CA GLU A 113 -5.35 -10.46 12.37
C GLU A 113 -6.39 -9.33 12.27
N SER A 114 -6.27 -8.27 13.07
CA SER A 114 -7.16 -7.11 12.98
C SER A 114 -7.06 -6.37 11.65
N ILE A 115 -5.87 -6.37 11.04
CA ILE A 115 -5.65 -5.77 9.71
C ILE A 115 -6.26 -6.68 8.63
N HIS A 116 -6.06 -7.99 8.73
CA HIS A 116 -6.65 -8.97 7.82
C HIS A 116 -8.18 -8.96 7.88
N ASP A 117 -8.77 -8.94 9.07
CA ASP A 117 -10.22 -8.85 9.24
C ASP A 117 -10.77 -7.57 8.62
N LEU A 118 -10.07 -6.45 8.79
CA LEU A 118 -10.45 -5.18 8.17
C LEU A 118 -10.36 -5.25 6.65
N ALA A 119 -9.30 -5.84 6.11
CA ALA A 119 -9.11 -6.02 4.68
C ALA A 119 -10.18 -6.94 4.07
N ASN A 120 -10.49 -8.06 4.74
CA ASN A 120 -11.52 -9.01 4.33
C ASN A 120 -12.91 -8.35 4.29
N ARG A 121 -13.27 -7.58 5.33
CA ARG A 121 -14.55 -6.85 5.38
C ARG A 121 -14.69 -5.85 4.23
N LEU A 122 -13.59 -5.24 3.80
CA LEU A 122 -13.57 -4.24 2.74
C LEU A 122 -13.18 -4.81 1.37
N SER A 123 -12.92 -6.12 1.27
CA SER A 123 -12.40 -6.78 0.05
C SER A 123 -11.16 -6.06 -0.54
N MET A 124 -10.33 -5.50 0.33
CA MET A 124 -9.12 -4.76 -0.04
C MET A 124 -7.89 -5.66 0.04
N GLN A 125 -6.93 -5.45 -0.86
CA GLN A 125 -5.66 -6.17 -0.82
C GLN A 125 -4.73 -5.64 0.29
N VAL A 126 -4.00 -6.54 0.93
CA VAL A 126 -2.92 -6.21 1.90
C VAL A 126 -1.57 -6.55 1.27
N LEU A 127 -0.66 -5.58 1.28
CA LEU A 127 0.73 -5.74 0.90
C LEU A 127 1.61 -5.58 2.14
N PHE A 128 2.64 -6.41 2.26
CA PHE A 128 3.61 -6.33 3.35
C PHE A 128 4.94 -5.78 2.84
N GLY A 129 5.59 -4.95 3.63
CA GLY A 129 6.96 -4.51 3.35
C GLY A 129 7.38 -3.28 4.14
N ASP A 130 8.66 -3.21 4.46
CA ASP A 130 9.26 -2.09 5.17
C ASP A 130 9.56 -0.94 4.21
N LEU A 131 9.00 0.24 4.50
CA LEU A 131 9.25 1.45 3.72
C LEU A 131 10.59 2.11 4.06
N GLN A 132 11.28 1.65 5.11
CA GLN A 132 12.65 2.06 5.41
C GLN A 132 13.66 1.29 4.56
N ASN A 133 13.35 0.04 4.17
CA ASN A 133 14.21 -0.75 3.31
C ASN A 133 13.98 -0.37 1.85
N GLU A 134 15.02 0.09 1.16
CA GLU A 134 14.94 0.54 -0.24
C GLU A 134 14.47 -0.56 -1.19
N ALA A 135 14.95 -1.80 -1.03
CA ALA A 135 14.59 -2.90 -1.91
C ALA A 135 13.10 -3.28 -1.78
N GLU A 136 12.60 -3.36 -0.54
CA GLU A 136 11.19 -3.64 -0.28
C GLU A 136 10.29 -2.48 -0.72
N ARG A 137 10.71 -1.23 -0.46
CA ARG A 137 9.99 -0.03 -0.89
C ARG A 137 9.90 0.06 -2.42
N LEU A 138 10.98 -0.24 -3.15
CA LEU A 138 10.97 -0.26 -4.61
C LEU A 138 10.06 -1.37 -5.16
N HIS A 139 10.06 -2.54 -4.51
CA HIS A 139 9.14 -3.62 -4.87
C HIS A 139 7.68 -3.20 -4.66
N LEU A 140 7.35 -2.60 -3.52
CA LEU A 140 6.03 -2.06 -3.23
C LEU A 140 5.63 -0.96 -4.22
N ALA A 141 6.56 -0.07 -4.58
CA ALA A 141 6.33 0.98 -5.56
C ALA A 141 5.93 0.40 -6.93
N ARG A 142 6.71 -0.56 -7.45
CA ARG A 142 6.41 -1.27 -8.71
C ARG A 142 5.07 -1.97 -8.67
N ARG A 143 4.74 -2.57 -7.52
CA ARG A 143 3.47 -3.26 -7.31
C ARG A 143 2.29 -2.29 -7.31
N LEU A 144 2.41 -1.16 -6.63
CA LEU A 144 1.39 -0.10 -6.62
C LEU A 144 1.16 0.46 -8.03
N VAL A 145 2.23 0.75 -8.79
CA VAL A 145 2.13 1.23 -10.18
C VAL A 145 1.40 0.22 -11.06
N SER A 146 1.68 -1.08 -10.88
CA SER A 146 1.00 -2.14 -11.62
C SER A 146 -0.50 -2.22 -11.27
N MET A 147 -0.86 -2.16 -9.99
CA MET A 147 -2.27 -2.16 -9.55
C MET A 147 -3.00 -0.90 -10.03
N LEU A 148 -2.33 0.25 -10.00
CA LEU A 148 -2.85 1.51 -10.48
C LEU A 148 -3.13 1.47 -12.00
N HIS A 149 -2.25 0.81 -12.75
CA HIS A 149 -2.45 0.60 -14.19
C HIS A 149 -3.70 -0.24 -14.48
N LEU A 150 -3.93 -1.30 -13.68
CA LEU A 150 -5.14 -2.14 -13.76
C LEU A 150 -6.39 -1.35 -13.37
N SER A 151 -6.34 -0.60 -12.27
CA SER A 151 -7.51 0.12 -11.73
C SER A 151 -7.94 1.30 -12.60
N ALA A 152 -7.01 1.88 -13.36
CA ALA A 152 -7.29 2.94 -14.32
C ALA A 152 -7.90 2.44 -15.64
N GLY A 153 -8.04 1.11 -15.83
CA GLY A 153 -8.57 0.52 -17.06
C GLY A 153 -7.66 0.78 -18.27
N LEU A 154 -6.36 0.97 -18.04
CA LEU A 154 -5.36 1.26 -19.09
C LEU A 154 -4.78 0.00 -19.74
N GLN A 155 -5.18 -1.20 -19.30
CA GLN A 155 -4.90 -2.44 -20.00
C GLN A 155 -5.80 -2.55 -21.25
N CYS A 156 -5.24 -2.25 -22.41
CA CYS A 156 -5.84 -2.63 -23.68
C CYS A 156 -5.69 -4.14 -23.87
N CYS A 157 -6.81 -4.83 -24.09
CA CYS A 157 -6.85 -6.26 -24.42
C CYS A 157 -5.94 -6.61 -25.60
N GLY A 158 -4.84 -7.31 -25.30
CA GLY A 158 -3.99 -8.00 -26.28
C GLY A 158 -3.41 -9.32 -25.75
N SER A 159 -3.53 -9.58 -24.45
CA SER A 159 -3.24 -10.86 -23.81
C SER A 159 -4.40 -11.22 -22.88
N ALA A 160 -4.73 -12.52 -22.87
CA ALA A 160 -5.87 -13.12 -22.18
C ALA A 160 -6.02 -12.66 -20.70
N PRO A 161 -7.23 -12.75 -20.11
CA PRO A 161 -7.46 -12.40 -18.72
C PRO A 161 -6.85 -13.50 -17.84
N THR A 162 -5.54 -13.50 -17.70
CA THR A 162 -4.90 -14.26 -16.65
C THR A 162 -5.33 -13.58 -15.37
N LEU A 163 -6.12 -14.29 -14.55
CA LEU A 163 -6.30 -13.96 -13.15
C LEU A 163 -4.92 -13.60 -12.60
N VAL A 164 -4.67 -12.31 -12.36
CA VAL A 164 -3.44 -11.88 -11.70
C VAL A 164 -3.61 -12.33 -10.26
N ASN A 165 -3.31 -13.61 -10.03
CA ASN A 165 -3.17 -14.19 -8.72
C ASN A 165 -2.03 -13.43 -8.06
N CYS A 166 -2.39 -12.36 -7.36
CA CYS A 166 -1.48 -11.48 -6.67
C CYS A 166 -0.98 -12.11 -5.36
N VAL A 167 -0.73 -13.41 -5.36
CA VAL A 167 0.02 -14.07 -4.29
C VAL A 167 1.49 -13.86 -4.63
N ILE A 168 2.06 -12.78 -4.09
CA ILE A 168 3.51 -12.68 -3.95
C ILE A 168 3.81 -13.26 -2.58
N ASP A 169 4.22 -14.52 -2.57
CA ASP A 169 4.92 -15.14 -1.46
C ASP A 169 6.11 -14.26 -1.09
N PHE A 170 6.15 -13.76 0.14
CA PHE A 170 7.42 -13.38 0.73
C PHE A 170 8.13 -14.69 1.13
N PRO A 171 9.35 -14.97 0.68
CA PRO A 171 10.19 -15.86 1.44
C PRO A 171 10.46 -15.15 2.77
N VAL A 172 9.76 -15.58 3.83
CA VAL A 172 10.21 -15.34 5.20
C VAL A 172 11.53 -16.10 5.31
N GLN A 173 12.67 -15.41 5.14
CA GLN A 173 13.95 -15.96 5.57
C GLN A 173 13.89 -16.08 7.10
N THR A 174 13.60 -17.30 7.55
CA THR A 174 13.92 -17.73 8.91
C THR A 174 15.42 -18.02 8.95
N ASP A 175 16.23 -17.04 9.33
CA ASP A 175 17.59 -17.31 9.78
C ASP A 175 17.51 -18.06 11.12
N VAL A 176 17.59 -19.38 11.05
CA VAL A 176 17.85 -20.23 12.22
C VAL A 176 19.32 -20.03 12.59
N HIS A 177 19.54 -19.32 13.69
CA HIS A 177 20.84 -19.17 14.31
C HIS A 177 21.24 -20.49 14.98
N THR A 178 22.01 -21.33 14.29
CA THR A 178 22.67 -22.49 14.90
C THR A 178 23.98 -22.03 15.50
N ALA A 179 23.98 -21.78 16.81
CA ALA A 179 25.19 -21.53 17.58
C ALA A 179 25.98 -22.85 17.74
N GLU A 180 27.22 -22.89 17.28
CA GLU A 180 28.15 -23.99 17.54
C GLU A 180 28.70 -23.91 18.97
N PRO A 181 28.86 -25.04 19.68
CA PRO A 181 29.49 -25.06 21.00
C PRO A 181 31.02 -25.10 20.87
N VAL A 182 31.68 -24.15 21.55
CA VAL A 182 33.12 -24.10 21.75
C VAL A 182 33.54 -25.24 22.68
N SER A 183 34.29 -26.21 22.15
CA SER A 183 34.97 -27.26 22.91
C SER A 183 36.31 -26.73 23.42
N SER A 184 36.37 -26.49 24.72
CA SER A 184 37.59 -26.22 25.48
C SER A 184 38.34 -27.53 25.77
N GLY A 185 39.48 -27.72 25.09
CA GLY A 185 40.46 -28.74 25.46
C GLY A 185 41.40 -28.23 26.55
N ILE A 186 41.21 -28.69 27.79
CA ILE A 186 42.21 -28.63 28.86
C ILE A 186 42.35 -30.06 29.40
N SER A 187 43.48 -30.69 29.10
CA SER A 187 44.31 -31.57 29.96
C SER A 187 45.33 -32.30 29.11
#